data_AF-A0AAN4RIY9-F1
#
_entry.id   AF-A0AAN4RIY9-F1
#
_cell.length_a   1.000
_cell.length_b   1.000
_cell.length_c   1.000
_cell.angle_alpha   90.00
_cell.angle_beta   90.00
_cell.angle_gamma   90.00
#
_symmetry.space_group_name_H-M   'P 1'
#
loop_
_entity.id
_entity.type
_entity.pdbx_description
1 polymer ?
#
loop_
_entity_poly.entity_id
_entity_poly.type
_entity_poly.pdbx_seq_one_letter_code
_entity_poly.pdbx_strand_id
1 'polypeptide(L)'
;MIIGVAGAQSGRFTSITPDGNVVATIMSEQGVEEILTPLTSNVTIGMIILSIAAFIYFKGYKTQKSKVADNMIEKERLTKNHWIALAGVLLFIFCVIALGLDAGLVAISIAMLLLISGISDEKEAFQNIPWNTILMVTGVGLLMNIVKETGGIDILVGTIGDFSNYATIMGMSSFVGGFMSWFSSTLGVVIPTLAPTVSDLAEVIGNNTNETGLLSTMIVGSSSAAFSPASSAGGLILSTIIGDRQFGEKFNSNKLFVTLFGFSIVMPLLNSVLAITGIFNLFN
;
A
#
# COMPACT_ATOMS: atom_id res chain seq x y z
N MET A 1 -14.19 3.01 7.29
CA MET A 1 -13.14 2.09 6.82
C MET A 1 -12.16 2.73 5.84
N ILE A 2 -12.59 3.52 4.83
CA ILE A 2 -11.66 4.21 3.89
C ILE A 2 -10.54 4.96 4.63
N ILE A 3 -10.88 5.80 5.62
CA ILE A 3 -9.89 6.55 6.43
C ILE A 3 -8.97 5.60 7.22
N GLY A 4 -9.49 4.48 7.72
CA GLY A 4 -8.68 3.49 8.44
C GLY A 4 -7.69 2.77 7.53
N VAL A 5 -8.12 2.41 6.31
CA VAL A 5 -7.23 1.84 5.29
C VAL A 5 -6.19 2.89 4.86
N ALA A 6 -6.58 4.13 4.61
CA ALA A 6 -5.64 5.21 4.28
C ALA A 6 -4.59 5.42 5.40
N GLY A 7 -4.99 5.35 6.67
CA GLY A 7 -4.07 5.37 7.81
C GLY A 7 -3.14 4.15 7.89
N ALA A 8 -3.60 2.97 7.47
CA ALA A 8 -2.71 1.81 7.33
C ALA A 8 -1.71 1.98 6.18
N GLN A 9 -2.12 2.63 5.08
CA GLN A 9 -1.26 2.89 3.93
C GLN A 9 -0.18 3.95 4.18
N SER A 10 -0.40 4.90 5.09
CA SER A 10 0.56 6.01 5.31
C SER A 10 1.91 5.54 5.89
N GLY A 11 1.90 4.55 6.79
CA GLY A 11 3.13 4.00 7.40
C GLY A 11 3.73 2.81 6.66
N ARG A 12 3.27 2.54 5.44
CA ARG A 12 3.46 1.24 4.78
C ARG A 12 4.87 1.00 4.27
N PHE A 13 5.61 2.03 3.87
CA PHE A 13 6.89 1.91 3.15
C PHE A 13 8.11 2.24 4.01
N THR A 14 8.19 1.67 5.20
CA THR A 14 9.28 1.92 6.15
C THR A 14 10.29 0.77 6.15
N SER A 15 11.49 0.99 6.68
CA SER A 15 12.55 -0.03 6.77
C SER A 15 12.20 -1.26 7.61
N ILE A 16 11.12 -1.18 8.39
CA ILE A 16 10.65 -2.28 9.24
C ILE A 16 9.52 -3.09 8.59
N THR A 17 8.97 -2.63 7.45
CA THR A 17 7.91 -3.33 6.75
C THR A 17 8.47 -4.16 5.59
N PRO A 18 7.93 -5.36 5.33
CA PRO A 18 8.28 -6.14 4.14
C PRO A 18 8.11 -5.32 2.86
N ASP A 19 7.06 -4.51 2.81
CA ASP A 19 6.70 -3.64 1.69
C ASP A 19 7.77 -2.59 1.41
N GLY A 20 8.32 -1.96 2.46
CA GLY A 20 9.44 -1.03 2.34
C GLY A 20 10.70 -1.73 1.85
N ASN A 21 11.00 -2.92 2.38
CA ASN A 21 12.18 -3.68 1.95
C ASN A 21 12.12 -4.12 0.48
N VAL A 22 10.94 -4.50 -0.02
CA VAL A 22 10.73 -4.80 -1.45
C VAL A 22 11.03 -3.57 -2.31
N VAL A 23 10.49 -2.40 -1.93
CA VAL A 23 10.75 -1.15 -2.66
C VAL A 23 12.24 -0.79 -2.61
N ALA A 24 12.86 -0.84 -1.44
CA ALA A 24 14.28 -0.53 -1.28
C ALA A 24 15.18 -1.44 -2.13
N THR A 25 14.85 -2.74 -2.21
CA THR A 25 15.61 -3.70 -3.04
C THR A 25 15.53 -3.33 -4.51
N ILE A 26 14.32 -3.13 -5.05
CA ILE A 26 14.11 -2.82 -6.48
C ILE A 26 14.76 -1.48 -6.86
N MET A 27 14.72 -0.50 -5.96
CA MET A 27 15.27 0.84 -6.22
C MET A 27 16.79 0.86 -6.05
N SER A 28 17.34 0.10 -5.11
CA SER A 28 18.80 -0.09 -4.97
C SER A 28 19.41 -0.77 -6.19
N GLU A 29 18.70 -1.71 -6.83
CA GLU A 29 19.13 -2.32 -8.12
C GLU A 29 19.24 -1.30 -9.26
N GLN A 30 18.59 -0.15 -9.14
CA GLN A 30 18.66 0.97 -10.08
C GLN A 30 19.64 2.06 -9.64
N GLY A 31 20.34 1.89 -8.50
CA GLY A 31 21.27 2.89 -7.97
C GLY A 31 20.62 3.97 -7.10
N VAL A 32 19.34 3.81 -6.74
CA VAL A 32 18.59 4.78 -5.92
C VAL A 32 18.56 4.33 -4.47
N GLU A 33 19.37 4.97 -3.63
CA GLU A 33 19.45 4.71 -2.19
C GLU A 33 18.56 5.66 -1.37
N GLU A 34 18.33 5.33 -0.09
CA GLU A 34 17.61 6.16 0.89
C GLU A 34 16.16 6.58 0.54
N ILE A 35 15.51 5.90 -0.43
CA ILE A 35 14.18 6.25 -0.94
C ILE A 35 13.02 6.13 0.07
N LEU A 36 13.15 5.29 1.11
CA LEU A 36 12.02 4.90 1.96
C LEU A 36 11.42 6.03 2.81
N THR A 37 12.27 6.89 3.38
CA THR A 37 11.81 7.97 4.25
C THR A 37 11.05 9.07 3.48
N PRO A 38 11.59 9.58 2.35
CA PRO A 38 10.85 10.54 1.53
C PRO A 38 9.60 9.90 0.90
N LEU A 39 9.69 8.65 0.43
CA LEU A 39 8.53 7.91 -0.10
C LEU A 39 7.40 7.79 0.93
N THR A 40 7.71 7.36 2.16
CA THR A 40 6.72 7.24 3.23
C THR A 40 6.05 8.58 3.53
N SER A 41 6.83 9.66 3.53
CA SER A 41 6.32 11.01 3.78
C SER A 41 5.37 11.47 2.67
N ASN A 42 5.75 11.28 1.39
CA ASN A 42 4.91 11.63 0.24
C ASN A 42 3.62 10.79 0.19
N VAL A 43 3.71 9.48 0.45
CA VAL A 43 2.53 8.60 0.54
C VAL A 43 1.63 9.01 1.70
N THR A 44 2.19 9.36 2.86
CA THR A 44 1.43 9.85 4.01
C THR A 44 0.64 11.10 3.67
N ILE A 45 1.25 12.08 2.97
CA ILE A 45 0.55 13.27 2.49
C ILE A 45 -0.62 12.88 1.59
N GLY A 46 -0.39 11.99 0.61
CA GLY A 46 -1.44 11.51 -0.30
C GLY A 46 -2.60 10.86 0.45
N MET A 47 -2.30 10.04 1.46
CA MET A 47 -3.32 9.38 2.28
C MET A 47 -4.06 10.34 3.21
N ILE A 48 -3.42 11.40 3.71
CA ILE A 48 -4.07 12.47 4.48
C ILE A 48 -5.06 13.23 3.59
N ILE A 49 -4.64 13.62 2.38
CA ILE A 49 -5.50 14.32 1.43
C ILE A 49 -6.73 13.47 1.11
N LEU A 50 -6.52 12.17 0.82
CA LEU A 50 -7.60 11.23 0.57
C LEU A 50 -8.52 11.06 1.78
N SER A 51 -7.96 11.01 2.98
CA SER A 51 -8.73 10.91 4.23
C SER A 51 -9.59 12.15 4.47
N ILE A 52 -9.07 13.35 4.20
CA ILE A 52 -9.82 14.61 4.29
C ILE A 52 -10.95 14.63 3.26
N ALA A 53 -10.65 14.27 2.00
CA ALA A 53 -11.66 14.19 0.94
C ALA A 53 -12.78 13.20 1.29
N ALA A 54 -12.42 12.01 1.79
CA ALA A 54 -13.38 11.02 2.29
C ALA A 54 -14.20 11.58 3.47
N PHE A 55 -13.55 12.22 4.44
CA PHE A 55 -14.22 12.79 5.61
C PHE A 55 -15.25 13.85 5.24
N ILE A 56 -14.93 14.74 4.29
CA ILE A 56 -15.85 15.77 3.80
C ILE A 56 -16.99 15.12 2.99
N TYR A 57 -16.67 14.24 2.04
CA TYR A 57 -17.66 13.61 1.16
C TYR A 57 -18.70 12.78 1.94
N PHE A 58 -18.24 11.96 2.88
CA PHE A 58 -19.12 11.15 3.74
C PHE A 58 -19.70 11.92 4.92
N LYS A 59 -19.47 13.24 5.00
CA LYS A 59 -19.96 14.12 6.07
C LYS A 59 -19.59 13.60 7.47
N GLY A 60 -18.34 13.17 7.65
CA GLY A 60 -17.81 12.67 8.92
C GLY A 60 -18.04 13.65 10.08
N TYR A 61 -18.03 14.95 9.82
CA TYR A 61 -18.32 16.01 10.79
C TYR A 61 -19.77 16.05 11.29
N LYS A 62 -20.71 15.33 10.65
CA LYS A 62 -22.11 15.17 11.10
C LYS A 62 -22.36 13.84 11.79
N THR A 63 -21.35 13.00 11.97
CA THR A 63 -21.52 11.70 12.61
C THR A 63 -21.75 11.89 14.11
N GLN A 64 -22.82 11.28 14.62
CA GLN A 64 -23.05 11.18 16.05
C GLN A 64 -22.24 10.02 16.61
N LYS A 65 -21.72 10.14 17.84
CA LYS A 65 -21.14 8.99 18.56
C LYS A 65 -22.18 7.87 18.58
N SER A 66 -21.85 6.75 17.96
CA SER A 66 -22.71 5.57 18.02
C SER A 66 -22.68 5.04 19.46
N LYS A 67 -23.83 5.04 20.15
CA LYS A 67 -24.01 4.35 21.45
C LYS A 67 -23.71 2.85 21.37
N VAL A 68 -23.62 2.29 20.16
CA VAL A 68 -23.26 0.91 19.88
C VAL A 68 -21.77 0.64 20.21
N ALA A 69 -20.88 1.62 20.03
CA ALA A 69 -19.45 1.45 20.31
C ALA A 69 -19.16 1.27 21.81
N ASP A 70 -19.96 1.88 22.69
CA ASP A 70 -19.80 1.75 24.15
C ASP A 70 -20.23 0.37 24.68
N ASN A 71 -21.13 -0.34 23.97
CA ASN A 71 -21.62 -1.67 24.35
C ASN A 71 -20.87 -2.84 23.67
N MET A 72 -19.95 -2.55 22.75
CA MET A 72 -19.20 -3.57 22.00
C MET A 72 -17.82 -3.89 22.58
N ILE A 73 -17.35 -3.15 23.58
CA ILE A 73 -16.06 -3.41 24.23
C ILE A 73 -16.31 -4.19 25.52
N GLU A 74 -16.63 -5.48 25.40
CA GLU A 74 -16.25 -6.40 26.46
C GLU A 74 -14.73 -6.36 26.52
N LYS A 75 -14.17 -5.69 27.54
CA LYS A 75 -12.73 -5.69 27.79
C LYS A 75 -12.31 -7.08 28.25
N GLU A 76 -12.15 -8.00 27.32
CA GLU A 76 -11.46 -9.25 27.60
C GLU A 76 -10.04 -8.91 28.08
N ARG A 77 -9.64 -9.51 29.20
CA ARG A 77 -8.30 -9.31 29.75
C ARG A 77 -7.29 -9.99 28.83
N LEU A 78 -6.20 -9.30 28.53
CA LEU A 78 -5.09 -9.89 27.76
C LEU A 78 -4.59 -11.16 28.45
N THR A 79 -4.59 -12.27 27.71
CA THR A 79 -4.08 -13.55 28.18
C THR A 79 -2.55 -13.52 28.25
N LYS A 80 -1.95 -14.52 28.92
CA LYS A 80 -0.48 -14.67 28.95
C LYS A 80 0.11 -14.80 27.54
N ASN A 81 -0.59 -15.50 26.63
CA ASN A 81 -0.17 -15.67 25.25
C ASN A 81 -0.14 -14.34 24.50
N HIS A 82 -1.12 -13.44 24.73
CA HIS A 82 -1.11 -12.10 24.15
C HIS A 82 0.10 -11.27 24.61
N TRP A 83 0.49 -11.39 25.89
CA TRP A 83 1.68 -10.71 26.42
C TRP A 83 2.98 -11.23 25.82
N ILE A 84 3.10 -12.55 25.62
CA ILE A 84 4.29 -13.11 25.00
C ILE A 84 4.38 -12.74 23.51
N ALA A 85 3.25 -12.77 22.79
CA ALA A 85 3.19 -12.29 21.42
C ALA A 85 3.59 -10.80 21.31
N LEU A 86 3.11 -9.96 22.22
CA LEU A 86 3.51 -8.55 22.30
C LEU A 86 5.01 -8.39 22.56
N ALA A 87 5.58 -9.20 23.46
CA ALA A 87 7.01 -9.21 23.71
C ALA A 87 7.81 -9.61 22.46
N GLY A 88 7.32 -10.60 21.69
CA GLY A 88 7.89 -10.99 20.40
C GLY A 88 7.89 -9.86 19.37
N VAL A 89 6.80 -9.09 19.27
CA VAL A 89 6.73 -7.91 18.40
C VAL A 89 7.70 -6.82 18.85
N LEU A 90 7.81 -6.55 20.15
CA LEU A 90 8.77 -5.57 20.68
C LEU A 90 10.22 -6.01 20.42
N LEU A 91 10.52 -7.30 20.59
CA LEU A 91 11.82 -7.86 20.27
C LEU A 91 12.14 -7.74 18.78
N PHE A 92 11.16 -8.02 17.91
CA PHE A 92 11.29 -7.82 16.46
C PHE A 92 11.68 -6.38 16.13
N ILE A 93 10.91 -5.41 16.64
CA ILE A 93 11.16 -3.98 16.41
C ILE A 93 12.56 -3.58 16.91
N PHE A 94 12.94 -4.04 18.10
CA PHE A 94 14.26 -3.75 18.67
C PHE A 94 15.39 -4.33 17.79
N CYS A 95 15.29 -5.58 17.37
CA CYS A 95 16.29 -6.22 16.51
C CYS A 95 16.45 -5.53 15.15
N VAL A 96 15.34 -5.12 14.52
CA VAL A 96 15.41 -4.46 13.20
C VAL A 96 15.91 -3.03 13.33
N ILE A 97 15.38 -2.24 14.28
CA ILE A 97 15.72 -0.81 14.38
C ILE A 97 17.05 -0.58 15.09
N ALA A 98 17.27 -1.22 16.25
CA ALA A 98 18.43 -0.93 17.09
C ALA A 98 19.67 -1.73 16.67
N LEU A 99 19.49 -2.95 16.16
CA LEU A 99 20.60 -3.81 15.73
C LEU A 99 20.78 -3.85 14.21
N GLY A 100 19.86 -3.27 13.42
CA GLY A 100 19.96 -3.23 11.96
C GLY A 100 19.87 -4.62 11.30
N LEU A 101 19.25 -5.60 11.96
CA LEU A 101 19.14 -6.96 11.44
C LEU A 101 18.07 -7.06 10.35
N ASP A 102 18.28 -7.97 9.39
CA ASP A 102 17.30 -8.23 8.32
C ASP A 102 15.93 -8.63 8.89
N ALA A 103 14.90 -7.90 8.48
CA ALA A 103 13.55 -8.08 9.00
C ALA A 103 12.97 -9.47 8.66
N GLY A 104 13.31 -10.05 7.51
CA GLY A 104 12.84 -11.38 7.12
C GLY A 104 13.40 -12.48 8.04
N LEU A 105 14.72 -12.47 8.24
CA LEU A 105 15.42 -13.42 9.10
C LEU A 105 14.97 -13.31 10.56
N VAL A 106 14.83 -12.08 11.09
CA VAL A 106 14.36 -11.84 12.46
C VAL A 106 12.91 -12.32 12.62
N ALA A 107 12.02 -12.03 11.66
CA ALA A 107 10.63 -12.46 11.71
C ALA A 107 10.50 -13.99 11.77
N ILE A 108 11.23 -14.70 10.90
CA ILE A 108 11.23 -16.18 10.87
C ILE A 108 11.79 -16.75 12.18
N SER A 109 12.87 -16.17 12.70
CA SER A 109 13.50 -16.63 13.94
C SER A 109 12.58 -16.47 15.15
N ILE A 110 11.92 -15.32 15.29
CA ILE A 110 10.97 -15.07 16.37
C ILE A 110 9.73 -15.96 16.23
N ALA A 111 9.22 -16.15 15.01
CA ALA A 111 8.11 -17.07 14.76
C ALA A 111 8.46 -18.50 15.18
N MET A 112 9.65 -18.98 14.85
CA MET A 112 10.14 -20.30 15.25
C MET A 112 10.21 -20.45 16.78
N LEU A 113 10.73 -19.44 17.48
CA LEU A 113 10.79 -19.43 18.95
C LEU A 113 9.40 -19.47 19.59
N LEU A 114 8.44 -18.72 19.04
CA LEU A 114 7.05 -18.69 19.51
C LEU A 114 6.34 -20.03 19.28
N LEU A 115 6.61 -20.69 18.15
CA LEU A 115 6.07 -22.02 17.83
C LEU A 115 6.63 -23.08 18.78
N ILE A 116 7.95 -23.12 19.00
CA ILE A 116 8.59 -24.05 19.95
C ILE A 116 8.07 -23.85 21.38
N SER A 117 7.72 -22.60 21.74
CA SER A 117 7.14 -22.27 23.04
C SER A 117 5.69 -22.72 23.21
N GLY A 118 5.05 -23.29 22.17
CA GLY A 118 3.69 -23.82 22.21
C GLY A 118 2.61 -22.75 22.37
N ILE A 119 2.91 -21.49 22.04
CA ILE A 119 2.00 -20.35 22.25
C ILE A 119 0.93 -20.27 21.16
N SER A 120 1.23 -20.81 19.98
CA SER A 120 0.35 -20.88 18.82
C SER A 120 0.36 -22.30 18.27
N ASP A 121 -0.77 -22.73 17.71
CA ASP A 121 -0.85 -23.99 16.97
C ASP A 121 -0.05 -23.87 15.66
N GLU A 122 0.81 -24.85 15.38
CA GLU A 122 1.67 -24.85 14.20
C GLU A 122 0.85 -24.87 12.90
N LYS A 123 -0.21 -25.68 12.86
CA LYS A 123 -1.05 -25.82 11.67
C LYS A 123 -1.82 -24.53 11.40
N GLU A 124 -2.36 -23.90 12.45
CA GLU A 124 -3.00 -22.60 12.34
C GLU A 124 -2.00 -21.51 11.89
N ALA A 125 -0.78 -21.48 12.45
CA ALA A 125 0.25 -20.53 12.03
C ALA A 125 0.64 -20.72 10.56
N PHE A 126 0.84 -21.96 10.10
CA PHE A 126 1.16 -22.27 8.70
C PHE A 126 0.03 -21.91 7.72
N GLN A 127 -1.22 -22.06 8.13
CA GLN A 127 -2.39 -21.67 7.32
C GLN A 127 -2.54 -20.16 7.18
N ASN A 128 -2.08 -19.40 8.18
CA ASN A 128 -2.10 -17.94 8.17
C ASN A 128 -0.95 -17.32 7.35
N ILE A 129 0.02 -18.11 6.89
CA ILE A 129 1.06 -17.62 5.98
C ILE A 129 0.40 -17.20 4.65
N PRO A 130 0.65 -15.97 4.15
CA PRO A 130 0.03 -15.47 2.93
C PRO A 130 0.72 -16.06 1.67
N TRP A 131 0.58 -17.37 1.44
CA TRP A 131 1.19 -18.11 0.32
C TRP A 131 0.93 -17.48 -1.05
N ASN A 132 -0.29 -17.01 -1.28
CA ASN A 132 -0.66 -16.31 -2.52
C ASN A 132 0.16 -15.03 -2.73
N THR A 133 0.47 -14.30 -1.65
CA THR A 133 1.28 -13.07 -1.73
C THR A 133 2.72 -13.41 -2.06
N ILE A 134 3.29 -14.44 -1.40
CA ILE A 134 4.66 -14.90 -1.68
C ILE A 134 4.77 -15.32 -3.15
N LEU A 135 3.88 -16.21 -3.62
CA LEU A 135 3.86 -16.69 -5.00
C LEU A 135 3.72 -15.54 -6.02
N MET A 136 2.82 -14.58 -5.75
CA MET A 136 2.60 -13.43 -6.62
C MET A 136 3.85 -12.54 -6.71
N VAL A 137 4.45 -12.14 -5.59
CA VAL A 137 5.65 -11.28 -5.59
C VAL A 137 6.81 -11.98 -6.32
N THR A 138 7.03 -13.27 -6.06
CA THR A 138 8.07 -14.04 -6.77
C THR A 138 7.79 -14.21 -8.26
N GLY A 139 6.53 -14.47 -8.63
CA GLY A 139 6.12 -14.68 -10.01
C GLY A 139 6.21 -13.41 -10.85
N VAL A 140 5.75 -12.28 -10.31
CA VAL A 140 5.87 -10.99 -10.98
C VAL A 140 7.34 -10.57 -11.09
N GLY A 141 8.17 -10.80 -10.06
CA GLY A 141 9.61 -10.57 -10.16
C GLY A 141 10.26 -11.35 -11.31
N LEU A 142 9.92 -12.63 -11.47
CA LEU A 142 10.38 -13.45 -12.60
C LEU A 142 9.92 -12.88 -13.95
N LEU A 143 8.64 -12.52 -14.08
CA LEU A 143 8.10 -11.93 -15.30
C LEU A 143 8.77 -10.59 -15.62
N MET A 144 9.06 -9.78 -14.61
CA MET A 144 9.73 -8.48 -14.79
C MET A 144 11.17 -8.62 -15.26
N ASN A 145 11.88 -9.66 -14.82
CA ASN A 145 13.19 -10.00 -15.40
C ASN A 145 13.08 -10.32 -16.90
N ILE A 146 12.06 -11.07 -17.32
CA ILE A 146 11.82 -11.34 -18.75
C ILE A 146 11.49 -10.04 -19.48
N VAL A 147 10.60 -9.20 -18.94
CA VAL A 147 10.22 -7.92 -19.55
C VAL A 147 11.45 -7.04 -19.75
N LYS A 148 12.35 -6.96 -18.76
CA LYS A 148 13.62 -6.23 -18.85
C LYS A 148 14.50 -6.76 -19.99
N GLU A 149 14.73 -8.08 -20.05
CA GLU A 149 15.54 -8.72 -21.10
C GLU A 149 14.95 -8.56 -22.51
N THR A 150 13.62 -8.51 -22.63
CA THR A 150 12.94 -8.34 -23.93
C THR A 150 12.82 -6.89 -24.40
N GLY A 151 13.32 -5.90 -23.64
CA GLY A 151 13.15 -4.48 -23.94
C GLY A 151 11.73 -3.95 -23.69
N GLY A 152 10.91 -4.66 -22.90
CA GLY A 152 9.55 -4.25 -22.59
C GLY A 152 9.48 -3.03 -21.67
N ILE A 153 10.51 -2.79 -20.86
CA ILE A 153 10.65 -1.56 -20.06
C ILE A 153 10.73 -0.34 -20.98
N ASP A 154 11.53 -0.40 -22.05
CA ASP A 154 11.65 0.70 -23.03
C ASP A 154 10.30 1.03 -23.68
N ILE A 155 9.49 0.00 -23.96
CA ILE A 155 8.14 0.19 -24.51
C ILE A 155 7.23 0.88 -23.49
N LEU A 156 7.27 0.46 -22.22
CA LEU A 156 6.48 1.08 -21.15
C LEU A 156 6.89 2.54 -20.93
N VAL A 157 8.18 2.80 -20.83
CA VAL A 157 8.75 4.14 -20.66
C VAL A 157 8.41 5.02 -21.86
N GLY A 158 8.61 4.53 -23.09
CA GLY A 158 8.25 5.22 -24.33
C GLY A 158 6.76 5.54 -24.40
N THR A 159 5.89 4.58 -24.04
CA THR A 159 4.44 4.81 -24.04
C THR A 159 4.03 5.86 -23.01
N ILE A 160 4.58 5.81 -21.80
CA ILE A 160 4.27 6.84 -20.78
C ILE A 160 4.83 8.20 -21.22
N GLY A 161 6.03 8.22 -21.79
CA GLY A 161 6.71 9.39 -22.32
C GLY A 161 5.95 10.06 -23.47
N ASP A 162 5.44 9.31 -24.44
CA ASP A 162 4.72 9.83 -25.62
C ASP A 162 3.44 10.60 -25.24
N PHE A 163 2.78 10.19 -24.15
CA PHE A 163 1.58 10.86 -23.63
C PHE A 163 1.89 11.88 -22.53
N SER A 164 3.16 12.09 -22.20
CA SER A 164 3.59 12.96 -21.10
C SER A 164 4.55 14.04 -21.56
N ASN A 165 4.67 15.08 -20.75
CA ASN A 165 5.78 16.01 -20.80
C ASN A 165 6.29 16.23 -19.36
N TYR A 166 7.32 17.05 -19.21
CA TYR A 166 7.90 17.37 -17.90
C TYR A 166 6.86 17.81 -16.85
N ALA A 167 5.83 18.56 -17.24
CA ALA A 167 4.80 19.01 -16.30
C ALA A 167 3.77 17.92 -15.96
N THR A 168 3.50 16.98 -16.88
CA THR A 168 2.40 16.01 -16.72
C THR A 168 2.85 14.62 -16.27
N ILE A 169 4.15 14.32 -16.31
CA ILE A 169 4.65 12.97 -16.03
C ILE A 169 4.23 12.43 -14.67
N MET A 170 4.39 13.22 -13.60
CA MET A 170 4.01 12.80 -12.26
C MET A 170 2.53 12.45 -12.18
N GLY A 171 1.69 13.19 -12.91
CA GLY A 171 0.27 12.92 -13.04
C GLY A 171 -0.03 11.65 -13.84
N MET A 172 0.66 11.45 -14.97
CA MET A 172 0.48 10.25 -15.79
C MET A 172 0.94 9.00 -15.04
N SER A 173 2.07 9.04 -14.34
CA SER A 173 2.57 7.96 -13.50
C SER A 173 1.61 7.61 -12.37
N SER A 174 1.02 8.61 -11.72
CA SER A 174 -0.06 8.42 -10.75
C SER A 174 -1.29 7.76 -11.39
N PHE A 175 -1.68 8.19 -12.59
CA PHE A 175 -2.82 7.63 -13.31
C PHE A 175 -2.60 6.16 -13.67
N VAL A 176 -1.43 5.82 -14.22
CA VAL A 176 -1.05 4.44 -14.57
C VAL A 176 -1.04 3.56 -13.33
N GLY A 177 -0.42 4.02 -12.24
CA GLY A 177 -0.42 3.29 -10.97
C GLY A 177 -1.83 3.06 -10.43
N GLY A 178 -2.70 4.07 -10.51
CA GLY A 178 -4.12 3.97 -10.15
C GLY A 178 -4.89 2.97 -11.03
N PHE A 179 -4.74 3.07 -12.35
CA PHE A 179 -5.42 2.20 -13.30
C PHE A 179 -5.05 0.73 -13.11
N MET A 180 -3.76 0.43 -12.94
CA MET A 180 -3.29 -0.93 -12.66
C MET A 180 -3.87 -1.47 -11.35
N SER A 181 -3.87 -0.65 -10.30
CA SER A 181 -4.33 -1.05 -8.97
C SER A 181 -5.84 -1.23 -8.87
N TRP A 182 -6.60 -0.78 -9.86
CA TRP A 182 -8.04 -0.94 -9.91
C TRP A 182 -8.46 -2.42 -9.94
N PHE A 183 -7.64 -3.24 -10.58
CA PHE A 183 -7.86 -4.68 -10.75
C PHE A 183 -6.78 -5.54 -10.08
N SER A 184 -5.79 -4.92 -9.44
CA SER A 184 -4.63 -5.60 -8.90
C SER A 184 -4.22 -5.11 -7.51
N SER A 185 -3.18 -5.74 -6.96
CA SER A 185 -2.56 -5.36 -5.70
C SER A 185 -1.41 -4.39 -5.94
N THR A 186 -1.35 -3.30 -5.18
CA THR A 186 -0.24 -2.34 -5.20
C THR A 186 1.10 -3.04 -4.98
N LEU A 187 1.20 -3.90 -3.96
CA LEU A 187 2.44 -4.65 -3.69
C LEU A 187 2.68 -5.77 -4.68
N GLY A 188 1.61 -6.43 -5.08
CA GLY A 188 1.71 -7.67 -5.85
C GLY A 188 2.08 -7.43 -7.30
N VAL A 189 1.62 -6.32 -7.85
CA VAL A 189 1.70 -6.04 -9.29
C VAL A 189 2.26 -4.66 -9.53
N VAL A 190 1.69 -3.61 -8.92
CA VAL A 190 2.05 -2.23 -9.30
C VAL A 190 3.50 -1.89 -8.96
N ILE A 191 3.95 -2.16 -7.74
CA ILE A 191 5.33 -1.88 -7.33
C ILE A 191 6.33 -2.72 -8.13
N PRO A 192 6.20 -4.06 -8.20
CA PRO A 192 7.11 -4.86 -9.01
C PRO A 192 7.15 -4.48 -10.48
N THR A 193 6.04 -4.00 -11.05
CA THR A 193 5.99 -3.62 -12.48
C THR A 193 6.47 -2.20 -12.75
N LEU A 194 6.12 -1.22 -11.92
CA LEU A 194 6.42 0.19 -12.18
C LEU A 194 7.70 0.68 -11.49
N ALA A 195 8.07 0.15 -10.33
CA ALA A 195 9.29 0.58 -9.65
C ALA A 195 10.55 0.35 -10.51
N PRO A 196 10.70 -0.77 -11.26
CA PRO A 196 11.83 -0.96 -12.17
C PRO A 196 11.92 0.04 -13.33
N THR A 197 10.85 0.79 -13.63
CA THR A 197 10.84 1.76 -14.74
C THR A 197 11.14 3.18 -14.28
N VAL A 198 11.33 3.40 -12.98
CA VAL A 198 11.39 4.76 -12.40
C VAL A 198 12.61 5.53 -12.89
N SER A 199 13.79 4.90 -12.88
CA SER A 199 15.04 5.58 -13.23
C SER A 199 15.09 5.90 -14.73
N ASP A 200 14.74 4.93 -15.57
CA ASP A 200 14.64 5.12 -17.03
C ASP A 200 13.62 6.22 -17.39
N LEU A 201 12.49 6.26 -16.68
CA LEU A 201 11.46 7.28 -16.91
C LEU A 201 11.90 8.67 -16.43
N ALA A 202 12.72 8.74 -15.37
CA ALA A 202 13.33 9.99 -14.93
C ALA A 202 14.36 10.50 -15.96
N GLU A 203 15.17 9.62 -16.55
CA GLU A 203 16.15 9.97 -17.58
C GLU A 203 15.51 10.49 -18.87
N VAL A 204 14.48 9.81 -19.39
CA VAL A 204 13.81 10.16 -20.66
C VAL A 204 13.20 11.57 -20.63
N ILE A 205 12.81 12.05 -19.45
CA ILE A 205 12.05 13.30 -19.29
C ILE A 205 12.95 14.48 -18.87
N GLY A 206 14.19 14.17 -18.43
CA GLY A 206 15.25 15.13 -18.16
C GLY A 206 15.56 15.34 -16.67
N ASN A 207 16.76 15.89 -16.41
CA ASN A 207 17.51 16.02 -15.14
C ASN A 207 16.81 16.69 -13.93
N ASN A 208 15.52 17.02 -13.98
CA ASN A 208 14.80 17.71 -12.89
C ASN A 208 13.68 16.85 -12.25
N THR A 209 13.51 15.60 -12.65
CA THR A 209 12.49 14.70 -12.05
C THR A 209 13.14 13.79 -11.02
N ASN A 210 12.70 13.87 -9.75
CA ASN A 210 13.21 12.99 -8.70
C ASN A 210 12.53 11.61 -8.80
N GLU A 211 13.34 10.56 -8.82
CA GLU A 211 12.90 9.15 -8.85
C GLU A 211 11.95 8.82 -7.70
N THR A 212 12.24 9.33 -6.50
CA THR A 212 11.39 9.19 -5.31
C THR A 212 10.04 9.87 -5.51
N GLY A 213 10.02 11.07 -6.10
CA GLY A 213 8.76 11.76 -6.43
C GLY A 213 7.92 10.98 -7.44
N LEU A 214 8.57 10.42 -8.46
CA LEU A 214 7.92 9.62 -9.50
C LEU A 214 7.33 8.32 -8.95
N LEU A 215 8.10 7.58 -8.15
CA LEU A 215 7.61 6.39 -7.47
C LEU A 215 6.49 6.73 -6.47
N SER A 216 6.64 7.83 -5.74
CA SER A 216 5.63 8.30 -4.79
C SER A 216 4.29 8.57 -5.47
N THR A 217 4.29 9.21 -6.65
CA THR A 217 3.04 9.51 -7.36
C THR A 217 2.38 8.24 -7.89
N MET A 218 3.16 7.29 -8.41
CA MET A 218 2.66 5.96 -8.82
C MET A 218 1.98 5.23 -7.65
N ILE A 219 2.63 5.21 -6.48
CA ILE A 219 2.14 4.52 -5.29
C ILE A 219 0.92 5.22 -4.69
N VAL A 220 0.89 6.56 -4.65
CA VAL A 220 -0.28 7.33 -4.20
C VAL A 220 -1.47 7.10 -5.12
N GLY A 221 -1.26 7.16 -6.43
CA GLY A 221 -2.28 6.84 -7.44
C GLY A 221 -2.83 5.42 -7.25
N SER A 222 -1.94 4.44 -7.15
CA SER A 222 -2.29 3.03 -6.89
C SER A 222 -3.09 2.85 -5.60
N SER A 223 -2.58 3.38 -4.49
CA SER A 223 -3.21 3.24 -3.17
C SER A 223 -4.61 3.87 -3.11
N SER A 224 -4.85 4.90 -3.91
CA SER A 224 -6.16 5.55 -4.01
C SER A 224 -7.19 4.78 -4.85
N ALA A 225 -6.76 3.97 -5.81
CA ALA A 225 -7.63 3.10 -6.61
C ALA A 225 -7.99 1.80 -5.88
N ALA A 226 -7.21 1.42 -4.86
CA ALA A 226 -7.41 0.19 -4.08
C ALA A 226 -8.78 0.09 -3.37
N PHE A 227 -9.54 1.19 -3.28
CA PHE A 227 -10.91 1.20 -2.76
C PHE A 227 -11.95 0.62 -3.71
N SER A 228 -11.56 0.26 -4.94
CA SER A 228 -12.44 -0.43 -5.89
C SER A 228 -13.03 -1.70 -5.27
N PRO A 229 -14.33 -1.98 -5.44
CA PRO A 229 -14.94 -3.24 -5.01
C PRO A 229 -14.26 -4.49 -5.53
N ALA A 230 -13.57 -4.39 -6.67
CA ALA A 230 -12.82 -5.49 -7.29
C ALA A 230 -11.40 -5.66 -6.72
N SER A 231 -10.88 -4.68 -5.98
CA SER A 231 -9.57 -4.75 -5.34
C SER A 231 -9.66 -5.30 -3.92
N SER A 232 -8.55 -5.78 -3.36
CA SER A 232 -8.53 -6.43 -2.05
C SER A 232 -9.08 -5.53 -0.92
N ALA A 233 -8.71 -4.25 -0.91
CA ALA A 233 -9.16 -3.33 0.15
C ALA A 233 -10.65 -2.95 -0.01
N GLY A 234 -11.12 -2.63 -1.23
CA GLY A 234 -12.53 -2.34 -1.46
C GLY A 234 -13.43 -3.58 -1.27
N GLY A 235 -12.96 -4.77 -1.63
CA GLY A 235 -13.63 -6.03 -1.35
C GLY A 235 -13.79 -6.29 0.15
N LEU A 236 -12.73 -6.05 0.94
CA LEU A 236 -12.80 -6.11 2.41
C LEU A 236 -13.79 -5.11 3.00
N ILE A 237 -13.82 -3.87 2.49
CA ILE A 237 -14.79 -2.86 2.93
C ILE A 237 -16.22 -3.33 2.64
N LEU A 238 -16.45 -3.87 1.45
CA LEU A 238 -17.76 -4.33 1.02
C LEU A 238 -18.22 -5.54 1.84
N SER A 239 -17.37 -6.56 2.01
CA SER A 239 -17.68 -7.77 2.77
C SER A 239 -17.89 -7.47 4.25
N THR A 240 -17.12 -6.55 4.84
CA THR A 240 -17.26 -6.17 6.25
C THR A 240 -18.57 -5.42 6.51
N ILE A 241 -19.00 -4.52 5.61
CA ILE A 241 -20.27 -3.79 5.81
C ILE A 241 -21.48 -4.69 5.54
N ILE A 242 -21.45 -5.49 4.48
CA ILE A 242 -22.57 -6.37 4.12
C ILE A 242 -22.71 -7.53 5.11
N GLY A 243 -21.59 -8.08 5.59
CA GLY A 243 -21.57 -9.20 6.53
C GLY A 243 -21.93 -8.81 7.96
N ASP A 244 -21.95 -7.53 8.30
CA ASP A 244 -22.29 -7.05 9.63
C ASP A 244 -23.82 -7.03 9.84
N ARG A 245 -24.29 -7.66 10.92
CA ARG A 245 -25.73 -7.80 11.23
C ARG A 245 -26.44 -6.46 11.48
N GLN A 246 -25.75 -5.42 11.90
CA GLN A 246 -26.33 -4.11 12.21
C GLN A 246 -26.15 -3.09 11.09
N PHE A 247 -25.08 -3.22 10.31
CA PHE A 247 -24.78 -2.32 9.18
C PHE A 247 -25.31 -2.86 7.84
N GLY A 248 -25.33 -4.17 7.62
CA GLY A 248 -25.76 -4.79 6.36
C GLY A 248 -27.22 -4.48 6.00
N GLU A 249 -28.12 -4.39 6.97
CA GLU A 249 -29.52 -4.00 6.74
C GLU A 249 -29.70 -2.50 6.47
N LYS A 250 -28.75 -1.67 6.93
CA LYS A 250 -28.80 -0.20 6.77
C LYS A 250 -28.14 0.29 5.49
N PHE A 251 -27.23 -0.49 4.92
CA PHE A 251 -26.48 -0.13 3.71
C PHE A 251 -26.95 -0.93 2.51
N ASN A 252 -27.48 -0.25 1.50
CA ASN A 252 -27.78 -0.88 0.22
C ASN A 252 -26.46 -1.30 -0.47
N SER A 253 -26.26 -2.61 -0.66
CA SER A 253 -25.05 -3.20 -1.25
C SER A 253 -24.71 -2.63 -2.63
N ASN A 254 -25.72 -2.43 -3.49
CA ASN A 254 -25.51 -1.86 -4.83
C ASN A 254 -25.06 -0.39 -4.74
N LYS A 255 -25.66 0.39 -3.83
CA LYS A 255 -25.27 1.78 -3.62
C LYS A 255 -23.86 1.89 -3.05
N LEU A 256 -23.49 1.02 -2.12
CA LEU A 256 -22.14 0.96 -1.56
C LEU A 256 -21.11 0.55 -2.62
N PHE A 257 -21.42 -0.47 -3.43
CA PHE A 257 -20.59 -0.88 -4.57
C PHE A 257 -20.35 0.28 -5.53
N VAL A 258 -21.41 0.96 -5.99
CA VAL A 258 -21.30 2.09 -6.92
C VAL A 258 -20.53 3.26 -6.30
N THR A 259 -20.70 3.50 -4.99
CA THR A 259 -19.97 4.54 -4.27
C THR A 259 -18.48 4.24 -4.23
N LEU A 260 -18.09 3.02 -3.86
CA LEU A 260 -16.69 2.59 -3.83
C LEU A 260 -16.08 2.59 -5.24
N PHE A 261 -16.82 2.14 -6.24
CA PHE A 261 -16.39 2.17 -7.63
C PHE A 261 -16.17 3.61 -8.12
N GLY A 262 -17.11 4.52 -7.87
CA GLY A 262 -16.94 5.94 -8.20
C GLY A 262 -15.75 6.56 -7.46
N PHE A 263 -15.55 6.23 -6.18
CA PHE A 263 -14.41 6.71 -5.40
C PHE A 263 -13.07 6.21 -5.98
N SER A 264 -13.02 4.96 -6.43
CA SER A 264 -11.84 4.36 -7.08
C SER A 264 -11.49 4.97 -8.44
N ILE A 265 -12.40 5.73 -9.06
CA ILE A 265 -12.13 6.50 -10.28
C ILE A 265 -11.68 7.91 -9.92
N VAL A 266 -12.47 8.58 -9.08
CA VAL A 266 -12.31 10.01 -8.80
C VAL A 266 -11.02 10.27 -8.02
N MET A 267 -10.65 9.40 -7.07
CA MET A 267 -9.48 9.63 -6.23
C MET A 267 -8.14 9.49 -6.98
N PRO A 268 -7.91 8.46 -7.82
CA PRO A 268 -6.71 8.43 -8.66
C PRO A 268 -6.62 9.61 -9.64
N LEU A 269 -7.74 10.05 -10.21
CA LEU A 269 -7.75 11.24 -11.08
C LEU A 269 -7.40 12.50 -10.29
N LEU A 270 -7.99 12.69 -9.12
CA LEU A 270 -7.65 13.80 -8.21
C LEU A 270 -6.15 13.78 -7.86
N ASN A 271 -5.63 12.62 -7.46
CA ASN A 271 -4.21 12.47 -7.14
C ASN A 271 -3.31 12.71 -8.34
N SER A 272 -3.74 12.33 -9.53
CA SER A 272 -3.00 12.59 -10.78
C SER A 272 -2.94 14.08 -11.08
N VAL A 273 -4.03 14.82 -10.87
CA VAL A 273 -4.04 16.29 -10.99
C VAL A 273 -3.18 16.95 -9.90
N LEU A 274 -3.24 16.45 -8.66
CA LEU A 274 -2.41 16.95 -7.56
C LEU A 274 -0.91 16.64 -7.79
N ALA A 275 -0.59 15.50 -8.38
CA ALA A 275 0.77 15.12 -8.72
C ALA A 275 1.42 16.09 -9.72
N ILE A 276 0.65 16.66 -10.65
CA ILE A 276 1.11 17.72 -11.57
C ILE A 276 1.56 18.97 -10.81
N THR A 277 0.98 19.25 -9.63
CA THR A 277 1.38 20.41 -8.81
C THR A 277 2.70 20.22 -8.06
N GLY A 278 3.29 19.01 -8.10
CA GLY A 278 4.54 18.69 -7.41
C GLY A 278 4.41 18.41 -5.91
N ILE A 279 3.18 18.30 -5.39
CA ILE A 279 2.94 18.07 -3.95
C ILE A 279 3.54 16.76 -3.41
N PHE A 280 3.79 15.79 -4.29
CA PHE A 280 4.42 14.51 -3.95
C PHE A 280 5.92 14.45 -4.29
N ASN A 281 6.51 15.59 -4.66
CA ASN A 281 7.92 15.81 -4.91
C ASN A 281 8.56 16.74 -3.86
N LEU A 282 7.88 16.89 -2.71
CA LEU A 282 8.29 17.83 -1.64
C LEU A 282 9.45 17.31 -0.82
N PHE A 283 9.56 15.98 -0.70
CA PHE A 283 10.67 15.30 -0.03
C PHE A 283 11.42 14.50 -1.08
N ASN A 284 12.65 14.96 -1.33
CA ASN A 284 13.57 14.51 -2.37
C ASN A 284 14.86 14.01 -1.76
#